data_AF-A0A9W6SHI4-F1
#
_entry.id   AF-A0A9W6SHI4-F1
#
_cell.length_a   1.000
_cell.length_b   1.000
_cell.length_c   1.000
_cell.angle_alpha   90.00
_cell.angle_beta   90.00
_cell.angle_gamma   90.00
#
_symmetry.space_group_name_H-M   'P 1'
#
loop_
_entity.id
_entity.type
_entity.pdbx_description
1 polymer ?
#
loop_
_entity_poly.entity_id
_entity_poly.type
_entity_poly.pdbx_seq_one_letter_code
_entity_poly.pdbx_strand_id
1 'polypeptide(L)'
;MAHVLRQVTEDLILIAMGGRRVLAQADCPHRGGRLLFSHVNERTLRISCPLHLSSFDIVDGKVASGPACDPLRIHAVLPEEGELP
;
A
#
# COMPACT_ATOMS: atom_id res chain seq x y z
N MET A 1 -7.43 13.38 8.36
CA MET A 1 -6.62 12.40 9.13
C MET A 1 -5.38 12.14 8.30
N ALA A 2 -4.20 11.99 8.91
CA ALA A 2 -2.98 11.74 8.14
C ALA A 2 -2.88 10.25 7.81
N HIS A 3 -2.55 9.91 6.56
CA HIS A 3 -2.12 8.56 6.21
C HIS A 3 -0.70 8.29 6.72
N VAL A 4 -0.33 7.01 6.82
CA VAL A 4 1.02 6.56 7.13
C VAL A 4 1.51 5.63 6.03
N LEU A 5 2.67 5.95 5.46
CA LEU A 5 3.49 5.02 4.68
C LEU A 5 4.81 4.87 5.42
N ARG A 6 5.11 3.67 5.90
CA ARG A 6 6.32 3.42 6.70
C ARG A 6 6.96 2.12 6.33
N GLN A 7 8.25 2.15 6.02
CA GLN A 7 9.05 0.94 5.84
C GLN A 7 9.11 0.17 7.16
N VAL A 8 8.86 -1.15 7.11
CA VAL A 8 8.88 -2.03 8.29
C VAL A 8 10.09 -2.96 8.26
N THR A 9 10.28 -3.65 7.14
CA THR A 9 11.49 -4.43 6.81
C THR A 9 11.96 -4.05 5.41
N GLU A 10 12.96 -4.71 4.84
CA GLU A 10 13.32 -4.50 3.42
C GLU A 10 12.14 -4.79 2.49
N ASP A 11 11.44 -5.91 2.71
CA ASP A 11 10.36 -6.37 1.84
C ASP A 11 8.96 -5.89 2.23
N LEU A 12 8.79 -5.22 3.38
CA LEU A 12 7.46 -4.85 3.89
C LEU A 12 7.30 -3.35 4.17
N ILE A 13 6.13 -2.85 3.80
CA ILE A 13 5.65 -1.50 4.11
C ILE A 13 4.33 -1.57 4.89
N LEU A 14 4.21 -0.72 5.90
CA LEU A 14 2.95 -0.39 6.55
C LEU A 14 2.23 0.71 5.76
N ILE A 15 1.00 0.43 5.37
CA ILE A 15 0.09 1.41 4.77
C ILE A 15 -1.09 1.59 5.73
N ALA A 16 -1.26 2.81 6.25
CA ALA A 16 -2.41 3.20 7.04
C ALA A 16 -3.16 4.35 6.35
N MET A 17 -4.43 4.14 6.00
CA MET A 17 -5.31 5.18 5.47
C MET A 17 -6.78 4.80 5.64
N GLY A 18 -7.66 5.80 5.80
CA GLY A 18 -9.11 5.57 5.84
C GLY A 18 -9.57 4.51 6.86
N GLY A 19 -8.98 4.51 8.06
CA GLY A 19 -9.26 3.52 9.12
C GLY A 19 -8.66 2.12 8.87
N ARG A 20 -7.95 1.90 7.76
CA ARG A 20 -7.36 0.59 7.44
C ARG A 20 -5.86 0.63 7.64
N ARG A 21 -5.31 -0.46 8.16
CA ARG A 21 -3.87 -0.67 8.34
C ARG A 21 -3.48 -2.02 7.76
N VAL A 22 -2.54 -2.02 6.83
CA VAL A 22 -2.07 -3.26 6.19
C VAL A 22 -0.55 -3.30 6.10
N LEU A 23 0.01 -4.50 6.20
CA LEU A 23 1.37 -4.78 5.74
C LEU A 23 1.29 -5.28 4.30
N ALA A 24 2.05 -4.67 3.41
CA ALA A 24 2.14 -5.05 2.01
C ALA A 24 3.61 -5.22 1.60
N GLN A 25 3.86 -5.85 0.43
CA GLN A 25 5.20 -5.85 -0.15
C GLN A 25 5.68 -4.40 -0.38
N ALA A 26 6.96 -4.14 -0.10
CA ALA A 26 7.53 -2.79 -0.11
C ALA A 26 7.72 -2.21 -1.51
N ASP A 27 7.87 -3.08 -2.51
CA ASP A 27 8.17 -2.70 -3.88
C ASP A 27 7.01 -3.02 -4.83
N CYS A 28 6.82 -2.12 -5.80
CA CYS A 28 5.81 -2.26 -6.82
C CYS A 28 6.09 -3.50 -7.70
N PRO A 29 5.13 -4.42 -7.86
CA PRO A 29 5.31 -5.66 -8.63
C PRO A 29 5.56 -5.43 -10.12
N HIS A 30 5.34 -4.22 -10.63
CA HIS A 30 5.65 -3.90 -12.03
C HIS A 30 7.16 -3.96 -12.29
N ARG A 31 7.96 -3.13 -11.58
CA ARG A 31 9.41 -2.95 -11.80
C ARG A 31 10.18 -2.47 -10.56
N GLY A 32 9.76 -2.86 -9.36
CA GLY A 32 10.52 -2.61 -8.14
C GLY A 32 10.46 -1.17 -7.62
N GLY A 33 9.42 -0.41 -7.96
CA GLY A 33 9.28 0.95 -7.48
C GLY A 33 8.95 0.99 -5.99
N ARG A 34 9.81 1.61 -5.17
CA ARG A 34 9.65 1.71 -3.72
C ARG A 34 8.33 2.37 -3.33
N LEU A 35 7.44 1.61 -2.70
CA LEU A 35 6.10 2.07 -2.36
C LEU A 35 6.07 2.99 -1.14
N LEU A 36 7.18 3.13 -0.41
CA LEU A 36 7.34 4.12 0.66
C LEU A 36 7.08 5.55 0.19
N PHE A 37 7.36 5.82 -1.08
CA PHE A 37 7.17 7.14 -1.69
C PHE A 37 5.88 7.23 -2.51
N SER A 38 4.91 6.33 -2.27
CA SER A 38 3.66 6.33 -3.02
C SER A 38 2.83 7.56 -2.72
N HIS A 39 2.10 8.02 -3.74
CA HIS A 39 1.00 8.94 -3.52
C HIS A 39 -0.20 8.19 -2.94
N VAL A 40 -0.88 8.76 -1.95
CA VAL A 40 -2.03 8.15 -1.27
C VAL A 40 -3.34 8.84 -1.67
N ASN A 41 -4.35 8.04 -2.00
CA ASN A 41 -5.71 8.50 -2.20
C ASN A 41 -6.64 7.84 -1.17
N GLU A 42 -6.86 8.52 -0.06
CA GLU A 42 -7.64 8.02 1.08
C GLU A 42 -9.12 7.82 0.72
N ARG A 43 -9.67 8.62 -0.20
CA ARG A 43 -11.07 8.51 -0.65
C ARG A 43 -11.34 7.18 -1.36
N THR A 44 -10.36 6.67 -2.09
CA THR A 44 -10.49 5.42 -2.85
C THR A 44 -9.74 4.25 -2.22
N LEU A 45 -9.06 4.46 -1.09
CA LEU A 45 -8.18 3.48 -0.44
C LEU A 45 -7.10 2.94 -1.40
N ARG A 46 -6.44 3.84 -2.13
CA ARG A 46 -5.42 3.47 -3.12
C ARG A 46 -4.07 4.11 -2.84
N ILE A 47 -3.02 3.36 -3.12
CA ILE A 47 -1.67 3.92 -3.30
C ILE A 47 -1.31 3.93 -4.79
N SER A 48 -0.49 4.87 -5.21
CA SER A 48 0.07 4.92 -6.56
C SER A 48 1.60 4.92 -6.50
N CYS A 49 2.20 3.92 -7.16
CA CYS A 49 3.65 3.79 -7.29
C CYS A 49 4.25 5.07 -7.88
N PRO A 50 5.31 5.63 -7.28
CA PRO A 50 5.88 6.91 -7.71
C PRO A 50 6.56 6.85 -9.09
N LEU A 51 6.94 5.67 -9.58
CA LEU A 51 7.71 5.53 -10.82
C LEU A 51 6.84 5.59 -12.08
N HIS A 52 5.79 4.76 -12.13
CA HIS A 52 4.99 4.55 -13.34
C HIS A 52 3.49 4.65 -13.08
N LEU A 53 3.11 5.11 -11.88
CA LEU A 53 1.73 5.40 -11.49
C LEU A 53 0.78 4.18 -11.51
N SER A 54 1.31 2.95 -11.48
CA SER A 54 0.53 1.77 -11.12
C SER A 54 -0.14 2.00 -9.77
N SER A 55 -1.46 1.87 -9.73
CA SER A 55 -2.27 2.11 -8.54
C SER A 55 -2.88 0.82 -8.05
N PHE A 56 -2.90 0.64 -6.72
CA PHE A 56 -3.35 -0.59 -6.08
C PHE A 56 -4.38 -0.26 -5.00
N ASP A 57 -5.44 -1.06 -4.95
CA ASP A 57 -6.41 -1.02 -3.85
C ASP A 57 -5.79 -1.72 -2.62
N ILE A 58 -5.77 -1.05 -1.47
CA ILE A 58 -5.17 -1.62 -0.25
C ILE A 58 -6.12 -2.60 0.47
N VAL A 59 -7.34 -2.78 -0.02
CA VAL A 59 -8.30 -3.76 0.49
C VAL A 59 -7.88 -5.17 0.12
N ASP A 60 -7.54 -5.38 -1.15
CA ASP A 60 -7.25 -6.71 -1.70
C ASP A 60 -5.99 -6.76 -2.58
N GLY A 61 -5.29 -5.63 -2.73
CA GLY A 61 -4.07 -5.53 -3.51
C GLY A 61 -4.27 -5.41 -5.02
N LYS A 62 -5.51 -5.43 -5.53
CA LYS A 62 -5.75 -5.42 -6.97
C LYS A 62 -5.21 -4.16 -7.64
N VAL A 63 -4.68 -4.34 -8.85
CA VAL A 63 -4.30 -3.24 -9.72
C VAL A 63 -5.57 -2.49 -10.14
N ALA A 64 -5.66 -1.23 -9.77
CA ALA A 64 -6.77 -0.34 -10.13
C ALA A 64 -6.51 0.42 -11.44
N SER A 65 -5.25 0.76 -11.72
CA SER A 65 -4.84 1.48 -12.93
C SER A 65 -3.33 1.39 -13.16
N GLY A 66 -2.89 1.72 -14.37
CA GLY A 66 -1.48 1.80 -14.76
C GLY A 66 -1.01 0.60 -15.59
N PRO A 67 0.30 0.44 -15.79
CA PRO A 67 0.88 -0.68 -16.53
C PRO A 67 0.42 -2.05 -16.01
N ALA A 68 0.27 -3.01 -16.92
CA ALA A 68 -0.04 -4.39 -16.57
C ALA A 68 1.07 -4.97 -15.68
N CYS A 69 0.67 -5.49 -14.52
CA CYS A 69 1.55 -6.14 -13.54
C CYS A 69 0.72 -7.00 -12.58
N ASP A 70 1.40 -7.78 -11.76
CA ASP A 70 0.75 -8.57 -10.70
C ASP A 70 0.09 -7.67 -9.65
N PRO A 71 -0.92 -8.17 -8.91
CA PRO A 71 -1.47 -7.47 -7.74
C PRO A 71 -0.41 -7.15 -6.68
N LEU A 72 -0.64 -6.08 -5.91
CA LEU A 72 0.13 -5.80 -4.71
C LEU A 72 -0.14 -6.88 -3.67
N ARG A 73 0.91 -7.59 -3.22
CA ARG A 73 0.76 -8.57 -2.14
C ARG A 73 0.48 -7.86 -0.82
N ILE A 74 -0.72 -8.12 -0.25
CA ILE A 74 -1.08 -7.76 1.12
C ILE A 74 -0.73 -8.95 2.03
N HIS A 75 0.19 -8.74 2.97
CA HIS A 75 0.67 -9.76 3.90
C HIS A 75 -0.22 -9.92 5.12
N ALA A 76 -0.73 -8.81 5.67
CA ALA A 76 -1.59 -8.82 6.85
C ALA A 76 -2.47 -7.57 6.90
N VAL A 77 -3.65 -7.72 7.48
CA VAL A 77 -4.47 -6.60 7.99
C VAL A 77 -4.17 -6.46 9.47
N LEU A 78 -3.89 -5.23 9.91
CA LEU A 78 -3.58 -4.92 11.29
C LEU A 78 -4.79 -4.26 11.97
N PRO A 79 -4.96 -4.42 13.30
CA PRO A 79 -5.92 -3.63 14.08
C PRO A 79 -5.66 -2.13 13.93
N GLU A 80 -6.67 -1.30 14.23
CA GLU A 80 -6.49 0.15 14.31
C GLU A 80 -5.48 0.53 15.43
N GLU A 81 -4.87 1.71 15.35
CA GLU A 81 -3.92 2.14 16.39
C GLU A 81 -4.62 2.31 17.73
N GLY A 82 -4.11 1.63 18.76
CA GLY A 82 -4.66 1.68 20.12
C GLY A 82 -5.65 0.56 20.45
N GLU A 83 -6.00 -0.29 19.49
CA GLU A 83 -6.78 -1.49 19.76
C GLU A 83 -5.82 -2.62 20.17
N LEU A 84 -5.72 -2.87 21.48
CA LEU A 84 -5.10 -4.08 22.00
C LEU A 84 -6.03 -5.28 21.74
N PRO A 85 -5.50 -6.42 21.30
CA PRO A 85 -6.30 -7.64 21.15
C PRO A 85 -6.90 -8.13 22.47
#